data_AF-A0A087G2G5-F1
#
_entry.id   AF-A0A087G2G5-F1
#
_cell.length_a   1.000
_cell.length_b   1.000
_cell.length_c   1.000
_cell.angle_alpha   90.00
_cell.angle_beta   90.00
_cell.angle_gamma   90.00
#
_symmetry.space_group_name_H-M   'P 1'
#
loop_
_entity.id
_entity.type
_entity.pdbx_description
1 polymer ?
#
loop_
_entity_poly.entity_id
_entity_poly.type
_entity_poly.pdbx_seq_one_letter_code
_entity_poly.pdbx_strand_id
1 'polypeptide(L)'
;WDFVRDGASLLRDMDRLDAFNKGLTTWAQWVDQNVNTSQTRVFFQGISPTHYVGREWNEPRKTCNGQMQPLSGSTYPGGSLPAASIVSRVMSSMRTPAYLLDITTLSQLRKDAHPSTYGG
;
A
#
# COMPACT_ATOMS: atom_id res chain seq x y z
N TRP A 1 -8.50 -2.60 -17.17
CA TRP A 1 -9.92 -2.24 -17.22
C TRP A 1 -10.09 -1.21 -18.31
N ASP A 2 -11.15 -1.32 -19.10
CA ASP A 2 -11.39 -0.35 -20.20
C ASP A 2 -12.11 0.92 -19.70
N PHE A 3 -12.86 0.80 -18.59
CA PHE A 3 -13.58 1.90 -17.95
C PHE A 3 -13.70 1.69 -16.43
N VAL A 4 -13.86 2.79 -15.69
CA VAL A 4 -14.16 2.86 -14.26
C VAL A 4 -15.53 3.52 -14.10
N ARG A 5 -16.43 2.90 -13.33
CA ARG A 5 -17.73 3.50 -12.98
C ARG A 5 -17.66 4.12 -11.59
N ASP A 6 -17.96 5.40 -11.51
CA ASP A 6 -18.05 6.15 -10.26
C ASP A 6 -19.45 6.79 -10.14
N GLY A 7 -20.33 6.11 -9.41
CA GLY A 7 -21.74 6.48 -9.36
C GLY A 7 -22.36 6.46 -10.76
N ALA A 8 -22.84 7.62 -11.21
CA ALA A 8 -23.40 7.80 -12.55
C ALA A 8 -22.33 8.01 -13.64
N SER A 9 -21.09 8.32 -13.27
CA SER A 9 -20.01 8.65 -14.21
C SER A 9 -19.32 7.38 -14.73
N LEU A 10 -19.11 7.33 -16.04
CA LEU A 10 -18.28 6.31 -16.69
C LEU A 10 -16.99 6.96 -17.19
N LEU A 11 -15.86 6.60 -16.60
CA LEU A 11 -14.55 7.19 -16.85
C LEU A 11 -13.68 6.20 -17.61
N ARG A 12 -12.87 6.67 -18.57
CA ARG A 12 -11.83 5.83 -19.20
C ARG A 12 -10.61 5.66 -18.30
N ASP A 13 -10.35 6.64 -17.44
CA ASP A 13 -9.26 6.59 -16.48
C ASP A 13 -9.62 7.37 -15.21
N MET A 14 -8.93 7.05 -14.12
CA MET A 14 -9.04 7.71 -12.82
C MET A 14 -7.66 7.70 -12.17
N ASP A 15 -7.30 8.76 -11.47
CA ASP A 15 -6.07 8.76 -10.67
C ASP A 15 -6.07 7.56 -9.70
N ARG A 16 -4.93 6.87 -9.62
CA ARG A 16 -4.84 5.61 -8.88
C ARG A 16 -4.94 5.83 -7.37
N LEU A 17 -4.46 6.95 -6.86
CA LEU A 17 -4.57 7.30 -5.44
C LEU A 17 -5.99 7.74 -5.10
N ASP A 18 -6.67 8.45 -6.00
CA ASP A 18 -8.09 8.79 -5.82
C ASP A 18 -8.96 7.52 -5.83
N ALA A 19 -8.74 6.63 -6.79
CA ALA A 19 -9.43 5.34 -6.87
C ALA A 19 -9.18 4.50 -5.60
N PHE A 20 -7.93 4.43 -5.14
CA PHE A 20 -7.55 3.70 -3.94
C PHE A 20 -8.20 4.30 -2.69
N ASN A 21 -8.14 5.63 -2.52
CA ASN A 21 -8.77 6.33 -1.40
C ASN A 21 -10.27 6.09 -1.36
N LYS A 22 -10.94 6.15 -2.52
CA LYS A 22 -12.37 5.91 -2.62
C LYS A 22 -12.74 4.48 -2.26
N GLY A 23 -12.06 3.50 -2.87
CA GLY A 23 -12.29 2.08 -2.57
C GLY A 23 -12.03 1.73 -1.11
N LEU A 24 -10.93 2.23 -0.54
CA LEU A 24 -10.59 1.98 0.86
C LEU A 24 -11.58 2.64 1.82
N THR A 25 -12.04 3.85 1.52
CA THR A 25 -13.07 4.53 2.31
C THR A 25 -14.39 3.77 2.28
N THR A 26 -14.81 3.26 1.11
CA THR A 26 -16.02 2.42 0.99
C THR A 26 -15.88 1.14 1.80
N TRP A 27 -14.73 0.46 1.72
CA TRP A 27 -14.45 -0.72 2.54
C TRP A 27 -14.51 -0.40 4.04
N ALA A 28 -13.89 0.69 4.48
CA ALA A 28 -13.88 1.11 5.87
C ALA A 28 -15.29 1.38 6.41
N GLN A 29 -16.13 2.07 5.63
CA GLN A 29 -17.54 2.29 5.96
C GLN A 29 -18.33 0.99 6.04
N TRP A 30 -18.05 0.03 5.16
CA TRP A 30 -18.66 -1.29 5.22
C TRP A 30 -18.27 -2.03 6.51
N VAL A 31 -16.99 -1.98 6.90
CA VAL A 31 -16.53 -2.58 8.16
C VAL A 31 -17.27 -1.97 9.35
N ASP A 32 -17.34 -0.64 9.40
CA ASP A 32 -18.04 0.09 10.48
C ASP A 32 -19.52 -0.30 10.61
N GLN A 33 -20.17 -0.67 9.50
CA GLN A 33 -21.60 -1.00 9.46
C GLN A 33 -21.89 -2.49 9.71
N ASN A 34 -20.95 -3.38 9.40
CA ASN A 34 -21.26 -4.81 9.27
C ASN A 34 -20.45 -5.72 10.20
N VAL A 35 -19.34 -5.25 10.78
CA VAL A 35 -18.46 -6.11 11.57
C VAL A 35 -18.79 -6.03 13.05
N ASN A 36 -19.09 -7.19 13.64
CA ASN A 36 -19.17 -7.36 15.09
C ASN A 36 -17.78 -7.66 15.67
N THR A 37 -17.16 -6.68 16.33
CA THR A 37 -15.79 -6.82 16.90
C THR A 37 -15.68 -7.74 18.11
N SER A 38 -16.80 -8.10 18.74
CA SER A 38 -16.79 -9.14 19.78
C SER A 38 -16.53 -10.55 19.21
N GLN A 39 -16.74 -10.75 17.91
CA GLN A 39 -16.63 -12.04 17.24
C GLN A 39 -15.56 -12.06 16.15
N THR A 40 -15.24 -10.90 15.57
CA THR A 40 -14.32 -10.80 14.42
C THR A 40 -13.25 -9.75 14.66
N ARG A 41 -11.99 -10.10 14.37
CA ARG A 41 -10.89 -9.15 14.29
C ARG A 41 -10.58 -8.86 12.83
N VAL A 42 -10.54 -7.58 12.48
CA VAL A 42 -10.22 -7.11 11.13
C VAL A 42 -8.78 -6.65 11.09
N PHE A 43 -8.03 -7.15 10.10
CA PHE A 43 -6.68 -6.69 9.82
C PHE A 43 -6.65 -6.03 8.45
N PHE A 44 -5.87 -4.96 8.34
CA PHE A 44 -5.53 -4.37 7.06
C PHE A 44 -4.02 -4.40 6.89
N GLN A 45 -3.53 -4.97 5.79
CA GLN A 45 -2.11 -4.96 5.49
C GLN A 45 -1.71 -3.61 4.89
N GLY A 46 -0.63 -3.01 5.40
CA GLY A 46 -0.03 -1.83 4.80
C GLY A 46 0.40 -2.02 3.35
N ILE A 47 0.91 -0.95 2.73
CA ILE A 47 1.29 -0.96 1.32
C ILE A 47 2.51 -1.85 1.13
N SER A 48 2.42 -2.81 0.20
CA SER A 48 3.59 -3.56 -0.26
C SER A 48 4.36 -2.71 -1.28
N PRO A 49 5.62 -2.31 -0.99
CA PRO A 49 6.39 -1.43 -1.86
C PRO A 49 6.96 -2.18 -3.07
N THR A 50 7.01 -1.48 -4.20
CA THR A 50 7.76 -1.89 -5.40
C THR A 50 9.16 -1.28 -5.38
N HIS A 51 10.16 -1.98 -5.95
CA HIS A 51 11.53 -1.50 -6.03
C HIS A 51 12.01 -1.43 -7.48
N TYR A 52 11.37 -0.57 -8.27
CA TYR A 52 11.70 -0.40 -9.69
C TYR A 52 12.77 0.66 -9.95
N VAL A 53 12.94 1.63 -9.06
CA VAL A 53 13.80 2.79 -9.30
C VAL A 53 14.85 2.94 -8.20
N GLY A 54 16.09 2.54 -8.48
CA GLY A 54 17.13 2.52 -7.46
C GLY A 54 17.56 3.87 -6.91
N ARG A 55 17.14 4.98 -7.54
CA ARG A 55 17.34 6.33 -6.97
C ARG A 55 16.70 6.48 -5.59
N GLU A 56 15.64 5.73 -5.32
CA GLU A 56 14.95 5.75 -4.02
C GLU A 56 15.80 5.14 -2.89
N TRP A 57 16.87 4.42 -3.24
CA TRP A 57 17.83 3.85 -2.29
C TRP A 57 19.29 4.18 -2.66
N ASN A 58 19.53 5.31 -3.32
CA ASN A 58 20.86 5.81 -3.68
C ASN A 58 21.66 4.96 -4.69
N GLU A 59 20.98 4.13 -5.49
CA GLU A 59 21.57 3.36 -6.59
C GLU A 59 20.84 3.65 -7.92
N PRO A 60 20.96 4.87 -8.50
CA PRO A 60 20.07 5.36 -9.56
C PRO A 60 20.05 4.54 -10.86
N ARG A 61 21.08 3.73 -11.12
CA ARG A 61 21.18 2.86 -12.31
C ARG A 61 20.73 1.41 -12.06
N LYS A 62 20.15 1.13 -10.90
CA LYS A 62 19.75 -0.21 -10.47
C LYS A 62 18.24 -0.32 -10.28
N THR A 63 17.78 -1.57 -10.29
CA THR A 63 16.46 -1.99 -9.80
C THR A 63 16.66 -2.99 -8.66
N CYS A 64 15.60 -3.64 -8.17
CA CYS A 64 15.73 -4.78 -7.26
C CYS A 64 16.48 -6.00 -7.85
N ASN A 65 16.72 -6.04 -9.16
CA ASN A 65 17.44 -7.16 -9.77
C ASN A 65 18.90 -7.22 -9.26
N GLY A 66 19.28 -8.39 -8.74
CA GLY A 66 20.60 -8.67 -8.20
C GLY A 66 20.85 -8.10 -6.79
N GLN A 67 19.84 -7.54 -6.14
CA GLN A 67 19.94 -7.09 -4.76
C GLN A 67 19.88 -8.31 -3.83
N MET A 68 20.86 -8.46 -2.95
CA MET A 68 21.01 -9.63 -2.06
C MET A 68 21.02 -9.25 -0.58
N GLN A 69 20.93 -7.97 -0.26
CA GLN A 69 20.97 -7.46 1.11
C GLN A 69 19.92 -6.37 1.29
N PRO A 70 19.29 -6.30 2.47
CA PRO A 70 18.39 -5.21 2.80
C PRO A 70 19.17 -3.89 2.92
N LEU A 71 18.43 -2.79 2.94
CA LEU A 71 18.98 -1.52 3.39
C LEU A 71 19.22 -1.56 4.90
N SER A 72 20.39 -1.07 5.32
CA SER A 72 20.71 -0.92 6.74
C SER A 72 19.98 0.29 7.35
N GLY A 73 19.71 0.21 8.66
CA GLY A 73 19.01 1.26 9.41
C GLY A 73 17.50 1.07 9.45
N SER A 74 16.79 2.13 9.85
CA SER A 74 15.33 2.10 10.10
C SER A 74 14.54 3.07 9.22
N THR A 75 15.20 3.77 8.29
CA THR A 75 14.57 4.77 7.43
C THR A 75 14.83 4.45 5.97
N TYR A 76 13.81 4.63 5.13
CA TYR A 76 13.93 4.47 3.68
C TYR A 76 14.24 5.82 3.02
N PRO A 77 15.35 5.96 2.26
CA PRO A 77 15.74 7.26 1.69
C PRO A 77 14.72 7.87 0.73
N GLY A 78 13.96 7.05 0.02
CA GLY A 78 12.91 7.50 -0.90
C GLY A 78 11.66 8.07 -0.23
N GLY A 79 11.60 8.04 1.10
CA GLY A 79 10.48 8.56 1.88
C GLY A 79 9.26 7.65 1.88
N SER A 80 8.14 8.19 2.39
CA SER A 80 6.88 7.47 2.53
C SER A 80 6.12 7.39 1.21
N LEU A 81 5.36 6.30 1.05
CA LEU A 81 4.49 6.12 -0.11
C LEU A 81 3.20 6.94 0.07
N PRO A 82 2.73 7.69 -0.96
CA PRO A 82 1.46 8.41 -0.90
C PRO A 82 0.25 7.52 -0.55
N ALA A 83 0.25 6.27 -1.00
CA ALA A 83 -0.82 5.32 -0.63
C ALA A 83 -0.82 4.97 0.86
N ALA A 84 0.34 4.99 1.54
CA ALA A 84 0.42 4.71 2.97
C ALA A 84 -0.22 5.81 3.81
N SER A 85 -0.13 7.08 3.39
CA SER A 85 -0.83 8.18 4.07
C SER A 85 -2.35 8.09 3.89
N ILE A 86 -2.83 7.62 2.73
CA ILE A 86 -4.23 7.30 2.51
C ILE A 86 -4.70 6.20 3.46
N VAL A 87 -3.95 5.09 3.58
CA VAL A 87 -4.26 4.02 4.54
C VAL A 87 -4.37 4.58 5.95
N SER A 88 -3.33 5.28 6.41
CA SER A 88 -3.31 5.87 7.76
C SER A 88 -4.52 6.77 8.01
N ARG A 89 -4.83 7.67 7.06
CA ARG A 89 -5.98 8.58 7.15
C ARG A 89 -7.30 7.81 7.24
N VAL A 90 -7.54 6.86 6.33
CA VAL A 90 -8.81 6.11 6.32
C VAL A 90 -8.95 5.27 7.59
N MET A 91 -7.92 4.52 7.98
CA MET A 91 -7.95 3.69 9.20
C MET A 91 -8.22 4.56 10.45
N SER A 92 -7.59 5.73 10.56
CA SER A 92 -7.79 6.64 11.69
C SER A 92 -9.20 7.23 11.78
N SER A 93 -9.96 7.20 10.68
CA SER A 93 -11.33 7.73 10.61
C SER A 93 -12.41 6.68 10.87
N MET A 94 -12.03 5.40 11.02
CA MET A 94 -12.97 4.30 11.25
C MET A 94 -13.55 4.37 12.67
N ARG A 95 -14.84 4.08 12.80
CA ARG A 95 -15.50 3.92 14.11
C ARG A 95 -15.11 2.58 14.76
N THR A 96 -14.86 1.58 13.94
CA THR A 96 -14.51 0.21 14.33
C THR A 96 -13.13 -0.11 13.75
N PRO A 97 -12.03 0.34 14.38
CA PRO A 97 -10.73 0.35 13.72
C PRO A 97 -10.23 -1.05 13.39
N ALA A 98 -9.82 -1.26 12.14
CA ALA A 98 -9.05 -2.43 11.76
C ALA A 98 -7.63 -2.34 12.37
N TYR A 99 -7.04 -3.48 12.69
CA TYR A 99 -5.64 -3.57 13.06
C TYR A 99 -4.77 -3.38 11.81
N LEU A 100 -4.11 -2.24 11.71
CA LEU A 100 -3.15 -1.99 10.64
C LEU A 100 -1.87 -2.78 10.89
N LEU A 101 -1.56 -3.72 10.00
CA LEU A 101 -0.24 -4.34 9.92
C LEU A 101 0.68 -3.36 9.20
N ASP A 102 1.22 -2.40 9.94
CA ASP A 102 2.09 -1.35 9.41
C ASP A 102 3.52 -1.86 9.19
N ILE A 103 3.68 -2.65 8.13
CA ILE A 103 4.96 -3.22 7.71
C ILE A 103 5.54 -2.50 6.48
N THR A 104 4.96 -1.37 6.06
CA THR A 104 5.31 -0.68 4.80
C THR A 104 6.79 -0.30 4.77
N THR A 105 7.28 0.43 5.79
CA THR A 105 8.68 0.85 5.86
C THR A 105 9.62 -0.34 6.05
N LEU A 106 9.23 -1.33 6.86
CA LEU A 106 10.00 -2.56 7.02
C LEU A 106 10.18 -3.28 5.67
N SER A 107 9.13 -3.32 4.85
CA SER A 107 9.17 -3.88 3.50
C SER A 107 9.95 -3.01 2.50
N GLN A 108 9.96 -1.68 2.65
CA GLN A 108 10.78 -0.78 1.80
C GLN A 108 12.28 -1.02 2.01
N LEU A 109 12.69 -1.45 3.21
CA LEU A 109 14.08 -1.82 3.46
C LEU A 109 14.48 -3.12 2.75
N ARG A 110 13.52 -3.92 2.27
CA ARG A 110 13.75 -5.25 1.68
C ARG A 110 13.79 -5.24 0.16
N LYS A 111 14.66 -4.40 -0.42
CA LYS A 111 14.94 -4.38 -1.87
C LYS A 111 15.47 -5.73 -2.41
N ASP A 112 15.99 -6.56 -1.51
CA ASP A 112 16.55 -7.90 -1.75
C ASP A 112 15.51 -9.03 -1.80
N ALA A 113 14.26 -8.78 -1.39
CA ALA A 113 13.27 -9.83 -1.16
C ALA A 113 12.18 -9.93 -2.25
N HIS A 114 12.43 -9.34 -3.42
CA HIS A 114 11.54 -9.48 -4.58
C HIS A 114 11.88 -10.75 -5.36
N PRO A 115 10.89 -11.43 -5.99
CA PRO A 115 11.17 -12.61 -6.84
C PRO A 115 12.13 -12.32 -8.01
N SER A 116 12.30 -11.05 -8.41
CA SER A 116 13.11 -10.65 -9.55
C SER A 116 12.69 -11.41 -10.82
N THR A 117 13.62 -12.03 -11.53
CA THR A 117 13.38 -12.87 -12.71
C THR A 117 12.89 -14.28 -12.40
N TYR A 118 12.75 -14.64 -11.12
CA TYR A 118 12.29 -15.96 -10.66
C TYR A 118 10.81 -15.98 -10.29
N GLY A 119 10.07 -14.90 -10.58
CA GLY A 119 8.61 -14.89 -10.54
C GLY A 119 8.04 -15.68 -11.73
N GLY A 120 7.12 -16.60 -11.45
CA GLY A 120 6.39 -17.37 -12.47
C GLY A 120 5.37 -16.56 -13.25
#